data_AF-A0A815W1U6-F1
#
_entry.id   AF-A0A815W1U6-F1
#
_cell.length_a   1.000
_cell.length_b   1.000
_cell.length_c   1.000
_cell.angle_alpha   90.00
_cell.angle_beta   90.00
_cell.angle_gamma   90.00
#
_symmetry.space_group_name_H-M   'P 1'
#
loop_
_entity.id
_entity.type
_entity.pdbx_description
1 polymer ?
#
loop_
_entity_poly.entity_id
_entity_poly.type
_entity_poly.pdbx_seq_one_letter_code
_entity_poly.pdbx_strand_id
1 'polypeptide(L)'
;MVKSIIAAILSDTNFIEKIVHSVIAKVKELVESLMAIQDEKISELEDKITQLEASLTDQNLFVSKLESSVKILKDKSNHLEQYGRLDNLRIHNVPEIQDENVHNIVMNLATQMKVELHSHSISVCHRTGQAKNGKPRQIIVKFCARSERNSFLYGRSTLGSSNPVFISEDLTKLNMDMLIKAKNRLGSKNVFTRNGKIYEKQMKI
;
A
#
# COMPACT_ATOMS: atom_id res chain seq x y z
N MET A 1 -0.19 -39.80 -84.67
CA MET A 1 -0.19 -41.09 -83.96
C MET A 1 -0.23 -40.92 -82.44
N VAL A 2 0.78 -40.29 -81.82
CA VAL A 2 0.84 -40.11 -80.34
C VAL A 2 -0.38 -39.36 -79.77
N LYS A 3 -0.82 -38.26 -80.40
CA LYS A 3 -2.03 -37.52 -79.96
C LYS A 3 -3.31 -38.35 -79.98
N SER A 4 -3.51 -39.23 -80.96
CA SER A 4 -4.73 -40.04 -81.03
C SER A 4 -4.71 -41.19 -80.03
N ILE A 5 -3.52 -41.72 -79.72
CA ILE A 5 -3.32 -42.74 -78.68
C ILE A 5 -3.59 -42.13 -77.31
N ILE A 6 -3.04 -40.94 -77.02
CA ILE A 6 -3.31 -40.22 -75.77
C ILE A 6 -4.80 -39.90 -75.65
N ALA A 7 -5.44 -39.44 -76.73
CA ALA A 7 -6.88 -39.17 -76.73
C ALA A 7 -7.72 -40.44 -76.48
N ALA A 8 -7.34 -41.58 -77.05
CA ALA A 8 -8.00 -42.86 -76.82
C ALA A 8 -7.86 -43.34 -75.37
N ILE A 9 -6.66 -43.22 -74.78
CA ILE A 9 -6.40 -43.56 -73.37
C ILE A 9 -7.18 -42.63 -72.43
N LEU A 10 -7.26 -41.34 -72.76
CA LEU A 10 -8.02 -40.35 -71.99
C LEU A 10 -9.54 -40.43 -72.22
N SER A 11 -10.01 -41.19 -73.22
CA SER A 11 -11.43 -41.46 -73.45
C SER A 11 -11.86 -42.81 -72.88
N ASP A 12 -10.89 -43.63 -72.43
CA ASP A 12 -11.16 -44.90 -71.77
C ASP A 12 -11.64 -44.64 -70.33
N THR A 13 -12.94 -44.78 -70.16
CA THR A 13 -13.62 -44.60 -68.87
C THR A 13 -13.07 -45.54 -67.79
N ASN A 14 -12.65 -46.77 -68.13
CA ASN A 14 -12.05 -47.69 -67.16
C ASN A 14 -10.68 -47.22 -66.70
N PHE A 15 -9.89 -46.62 -67.60
CA PHE A 15 -8.58 -46.08 -67.26
C PHE A 15 -8.71 -44.85 -66.34
N ILE A 16 -9.62 -43.92 -66.66
CA ILE A 16 -9.93 -42.76 -65.81
C ILE A 16 -10.44 -43.22 -64.43
N GLU A 17 -11.36 -44.18 -64.40
CA GLU A 17 -11.95 -44.68 -63.16
C GLU A 17 -10.89 -45.31 -62.22
N LYS A 18 -9.90 -46.02 -62.77
CA LYS A 18 -8.76 -46.53 -61.99
C LYS A 18 -7.89 -45.43 -61.42
N ILE A 19 -7.60 -44.37 -62.19
CA ILE A 19 -6.85 -43.21 -61.69
C ILE A 19 -7.63 -42.51 -60.58
N VAL A 20 -8.93 -42.26 -60.79
CA VAL A 20 -9.79 -41.60 -59.80
C VAL A 20 -9.83 -42.42 -58.50
N HIS A 21 -10.03 -43.73 -58.56
CA HIS A 21 -9.98 -44.59 -57.38
C HIS A 21 -8.63 -44.53 -56.66
N SER A 22 -7.52 -44.54 -57.40
CA SER A 22 -6.17 -44.44 -56.82
C SER A 22 -5.95 -43.09 -56.12
N VAL A 23 -6.40 -41.99 -56.73
CA VAL A 23 -6.31 -40.65 -56.14
C VAL A 23 -7.20 -40.53 -54.90
N ILE A 24 -8.46 -40.99 -54.96
CA ILE A 24 -9.37 -40.99 -53.81
C ILE A 24 -8.78 -41.78 -52.65
N ALA A 25 -8.21 -42.96 -52.91
CA ALA A 25 -7.57 -43.77 -51.87
C ALA A 25 -6.43 -43.01 -51.16
N LYS A 26 -5.53 -42.38 -51.94
CA LYS A 26 -4.43 -41.57 -51.39
C LYS A 26 -4.91 -40.32 -50.64
N VAL A 27 -5.93 -39.64 -51.16
CA VAL A 27 -6.54 -38.48 -50.48
C VAL A 27 -7.15 -38.91 -49.15
N LYS A 28 -7.84 -40.06 -49.11
CA LYS A 28 -8.42 -40.61 -47.88
C LYS A 28 -7.33 -40.93 -46.83
N GLU A 29 -6.26 -41.60 -47.25
CA GLU A 29 -5.12 -41.91 -46.38
C GLU A 29 -4.46 -40.63 -45.81
N LEU A 30 -4.29 -39.60 -46.65
CA LEU A 30 -3.74 -38.31 -46.21
C LEU A 30 -4.67 -37.60 -45.21
N VAL A 31 -5.99 -37.63 -45.44
CA VAL A 31 -6.97 -37.04 -44.52
C VAL A 31 -6.97 -37.78 -43.18
N GLU A 32 -6.95 -39.12 -43.19
CA GLU A 32 -6.89 -39.93 -41.97
C GLU A 32 -5.60 -39.65 -41.18
N SER A 33 -4.46 -39.53 -41.86
CA SER A 33 -3.18 -39.17 -41.22
C SER A 33 -3.19 -37.75 -40.64
N LEU A 34 -3.76 -36.78 -41.35
CA LEU A 34 -3.87 -35.40 -40.87
C LEU A 34 -4.78 -35.30 -39.65
N MET A 35 -5.91 -36.00 -39.65
CA MET A 35 -6.83 -36.03 -38.51
C MET A 35 -6.14 -36.61 -37.27
N ALA A 36 -5.40 -37.71 -37.41
CA ALA A 36 -4.67 -38.30 -36.29
C ALA A 36 -3.63 -37.33 -35.67
N ILE A 37 -2.86 -36.62 -36.51
CA ILE A 37 -1.88 -35.62 -36.04
C ILE A 37 -2.59 -34.45 -35.34
N GLN A 38 -3.74 -34.02 -35.89
CA GLN A 38 -4.49 -32.91 -35.35
C GLN A 38 -5.12 -33.26 -33.99
N ASP A 39 -5.66 -34.47 -33.84
CA ASP A 39 -6.21 -34.97 -32.57
C ASP A 39 -5.12 -35.06 -31.49
N GLU A 40 -3.93 -35.58 -31.84
CA GLU A 40 -2.78 -35.61 -30.92
C GLU A 40 -2.38 -34.20 -30.48
N LYS A 41 -2.34 -33.25 -31.43
CA LYS A 41 -1.95 -31.87 -31.12
C LYS A 41 -3.00 -31.13 -30.27
N ILE A 42 -4.29 -31.39 -30.53
CA ILE A 42 -5.39 -30.85 -29.73
C ILE A 42 -5.29 -31.37 -28.30
N SER A 43 -5.09 -32.68 -28.11
CA SER A 43 -4.89 -33.27 -26.78
C SER A 43 -3.71 -32.65 -26.04
N GLU A 44 -2.55 -32.45 -26.69
CA GLU A 44 -1.39 -31.82 -26.06
C GLU A 44 -1.65 -30.36 -25.66
N LEU A 45 -2.42 -29.62 -26.46
CA LEU A 45 -2.79 -28.24 -26.14
C LEU A 45 -3.81 -28.16 -25.01
N GLU A 46 -4.79 -29.05 -24.97
CA GLU A 46 -5.77 -29.16 -23.87
C GLU A 46 -5.07 -29.47 -22.53
N ASP A 47 -4.10 -30.37 -22.55
CA ASP A 47 -3.28 -30.68 -21.36
C ASP A 47 -2.48 -29.45 -20.89
N LYS A 48 -1.86 -28.72 -21.81
CA LYS A 48 -1.11 -27.49 -21.48
C LYS A 48 -2.02 -26.40 -20.94
N ILE A 49 -3.20 -26.22 -21.52
CA ILE A 49 -4.19 -25.24 -21.04
C ILE A 49 -4.58 -25.59 -19.61
N THR A 50 -4.92 -26.85 -19.34
CA THR A 50 -5.29 -27.32 -18.01
C THR A 50 -4.17 -27.09 -16.99
N GLN A 51 -2.92 -27.37 -17.36
CA GLN A 51 -1.75 -27.13 -16.51
C GLN A 51 -1.53 -25.63 -16.23
N LEU A 52 -1.67 -24.78 -17.24
CA LEU A 52 -1.53 -23.33 -17.10
C LEU A 52 -2.65 -22.74 -16.24
N GLU A 53 -3.88 -23.19 -16.40
CA GLU A 53 -5.03 -22.78 -15.57
C GLU A 53 -4.85 -23.16 -14.10
N ALA A 54 -4.35 -24.37 -13.83
CA ALA A 54 -4.01 -24.80 -12.49
C ALA A 54 -2.90 -23.91 -11.88
N SER A 55 -1.82 -23.70 -12.62
CA SER A 55 -0.71 -22.83 -12.18
C SER A 55 -1.16 -21.39 -11.94
N LEU A 56 -2.05 -20.86 -12.78
CA LEU A 56 -2.56 -19.49 -12.64
C LEU A 56 -3.42 -19.36 -11.38
N THR A 57 -4.27 -20.35 -11.12
CA THR A 57 -5.07 -20.43 -9.88
C THR A 57 -4.16 -20.44 -8.64
N ASP A 58 -3.14 -21.28 -8.63
CA ASP A 58 -2.21 -21.39 -7.51
C ASP A 58 -1.42 -20.09 -7.28
N GLN A 59 -0.96 -19.46 -8.36
CA GLN A 59 -0.27 -18.17 -8.28
C GLN A 59 -1.19 -17.08 -7.72
N ASN A 60 -2.45 -17.02 -8.15
CA ASN A 60 -3.42 -16.05 -7.64
C ASN A 60 -3.68 -16.25 -6.15
N LEU A 61 -3.82 -17.50 -5.69
CA LEU A 61 -3.95 -17.82 -4.27
C LEU A 61 -2.70 -17.39 -3.48
N PHE A 62 -1.51 -17.60 -4.03
CA PHE A 62 -0.26 -17.19 -3.39
C PHE A 62 -0.12 -15.67 -3.31
N VAL A 63 -0.44 -14.95 -4.38
CA VAL A 63 -0.46 -13.48 -4.40
C VAL A 63 -1.42 -12.94 -3.33
N SER A 64 -2.63 -13.48 -3.24
CA SER A 64 -3.61 -13.06 -2.22
C SER A 64 -3.09 -13.26 -0.78
N LYS A 65 -2.41 -14.38 -0.52
CA LYS A 65 -1.76 -14.65 0.77
C LYS A 65 -0.63 -13.66 1.07
N LEU A 66 0.18 -13.33 0.08
CA LEU A 66 1.26 -12.36 0.20
C LEU A 66 0.72 -10.95 0.47
N GLU A 67 -0.28 -10.50 -0.27
CA GLU A 67 -0.93 -9.19 -0.07
C GLU A 67 -1.49 -9.06 1.35
N SER A 68 -2.15 -10.12 1.83
CA SER A 68 -2.65 -10.20 3.20
C SER A 68 -1.53 -10.09 4.23
N SER A 69 -0.42 -10.80 4.00
CA SER A 69 0.75 -10.77 4.88
C SER A 69 1.42 -9.40 4.89
N VAL A 70 1.59 -8.78 3.73
CA VAL A 70 2.15 -7.42 3.57
C VAL A 70 1.28 -6.41 4.31
N LYS A 71 -0.05 -6.52 4.21
CA LYS A 71 -0.97 -5.64 4.95
C LYS A 71 -0.79 -5.79 6.46
N ILE A 72 -0.78 -7.02 6.98
CA ILE A 72 -0.58 -7.30 8.41
C ILE A 72 0.76 -6.75 8.90
N LEU A 73 1.83 -6.92 8.12
CA LEU A 73 3.16 -6.43 8.49
C LEU A 73 3.22 -4.91 8.49
N LYS A 74 2.61 -4.23 7.50
CA LYS A 74 2.51 -2.77 7.46
C LYS A 74 1.74 -2.23 8.68
N ASP A 75 0.63 -2.86 9.04
CA ASP A 75 -0.18 -2.46 10.19
C ASP A 75 0.59 -2.65 11.52
N LYS A 76 1.27 -3.79 11.68
CA LYS A 76 2.14 -4.06 12.84
C LYS A 76 3.31 -3.08 12.93
N SER A 77 3.97 -2.80 11.80
CA SER A 77 5.07 -1.84 11.74
C SER A 77 4.61 -0.46 12.17
N ASN A 78 3.49 0.03 11.63
CA ASN A 78 2.92 1.32 12.04
C ASN A 78 2.53 1.33 13.53
N HIS A 79 1.99 0.23 14.04
CA HIS A 79 1.63 0.12 15.46
C HIS A 79 2.86 0.24 16.35
N LEU A 80 3.94 -0.48 16.05
CA LEU A 80 5.20 -0.43 16.81
C LEU A 80 5.86 0.95 16.72
N GLU A 81 5.87 1.56 15.54
CA GLU A 81 6.39 2.91 15.36
C GLU A 81 5.56 3.94 16.15
N GLN A 82 4.23 3.85 16.08
CA GLN A 82 3.36 4.72 16.86
C GLN A 82 3.54 4.51 18.36
N TYR A 83 3.77 3.26 18.79
CA TYR A 83 4.07 2.91 20.17
C TYR A 83 5.35 3.59 20.67
N GLY A 84 6.42 3.59 19.86
CA GLY A 84 7.66 4.30 20.17
C GLY A 84 7.55 5.83 20.22
N ARG A 85 6.48 6.40 19.64
CA ARG A 85 6.19 7.85 19.66
C ARG A 85 5.26 8.28 20.81
N LEU A 86 4.81 7.35 21.65
CA LEU A 86 3.81 7.64 22.69
C LEU A 86 4.32 8.57 23.79
N ASP A 87 5.64 8.63 23.97
CA ASP A 87 6.29 9.54 24.92
C ASP A 87 6.75 10.84 24.24
N ASN A 88 6.41 11.03 22.96
CA ASN A 88 6.78 12.20 22.19
C ASN A 88 5.63 13.20 22.10
N LEU A 89 5.96 14.48 22.09
CA LEU A 89 5.09 15.58 21.68
C LEU A 89 5.76 16.43 20.60
N ARG A 90 4.93 17.10 19.80
CA ARG A 90 5.35 18.13 18.85
C ARG A 90 4.87 19.49 19.33
N ILE A 91 5.79 20.44 19.37
CA ILE A 91 5.52 21.85 19.65
C ILE A 91 5.69 22.62 18.35
N HIS A 92 4.67 23.39 17.99
CA HIS A 92 4.57 24.10 16.73
C HIS A 92 4.61 25.61 16.99
N ASN A 93 4.99 26.37 15.96
CA ASN A 93 4.97 27.84 15.95
C ASN A 93 5.84 28.52 17.04
N VAL A 94 6.89 27.85 17.49
CA VAL A 94 7.92 28.49 18.33
C VAL A 94 8.89 29.21 17.40
N PRO A 95 9.10 30.53 17.50
CA PRO A 95 10.10 31.25 16.72
C PRO A 95 11.48 30.58 16.82
N GLU A 96 12.20 30.50 15.70
CA GLU A 96 13.56 29.97 15.68
C GLU A 96 14.56 31.11 15.84
N ILE A 97 15.50 30.94 16.76
CA ILE A 97 16.61 31.87 16.99
C ILE A 97 17.91 31.08 16.80
N GLN A 98 18.94 31.74 16.26
CA GLN A 98 20.26 31.15 16.15
C GLN A 98 20.79 30.79 17.55
N ASP A 99 21.44 29.62 17.66
CA ASP A 99 22.02 29.10 18.90
C ASP A 99 21.02 29.00 20.07
N GLU A 100 19.74 28.78 19.77
CA GLU A 100 18.70 28.60 20.78
C GLU A 100 18.90 27.34 21.62
N ASN A 101 18.59 27.43 22.91
CA ASN A 101 18.51 26.26 23.77
C ASN A 101 17.08 25.71 23.77
N VAL A 102 16.84 24.70 22.94
CA VAL A 102 15.52 24.03 22.81
C VAL A 102 15.03 23.47 24.15
N HIS A 103 15.93 22.97 25.01
CA HIS A 103 15.55 22.47 26.33
C HIS A 103 14.97 23.58 27.20
N ASN A 104 15.62 24.74 27.26
CA ASN A 104 15.13 25.90 28.01
C ASN A 104 13.78 26.40 27.48
N ILE A 105 13.57 26.36 26.15
CA ILE A 105 12.28 26.70 25.55
C ILE A 105 11.17 25.79 26.08
N VAL A 106 11.41 24.47 26.14
CA VAL A 106 10.42 23.50 26.64
C VAL A 106 10.14 23.72 28.13
N MET A 107 11.17 23.97 28.95
CA MET A 107 11.03 24.25 30.38
C MET A 107 10.28 25.56 30.65
N ASN A 108 10.55 26.60 29.87
CA ASN A 108 9.82 27.87 29.93
C ASN A 108 8.35 27.69 29.57
N LEU A 109 8.06 26.86 28.55
CA LEU A 109 6.69 26.55 28.18
C LEU A 109 5.95 25.78 29.28
N ALA A 110 6.61 24.82 29.95
CA ALA A 110 6.06 24.14 31.12
C ALA A 110 5.69 25.14 32.23
N THR A 111 6.59 26.09 32.52
CA THR A 111 6.38 27.15 33.52
C THR A 111 5.19 28.04 33.16
N GLN A 112 5.07 28.47 31.90
CA GLN A 112 3.93 29.24 31.41
C GLN A 112 2.61 28.47 31.56
N MET A 113 2.66 27.15 31.34
CA MET A 113 1.50 26.27 31.49
C MET A 113 1.20 25.86 32.93
N LYS A 114 1.99 26.34 33.91
CA LYS A 114 1.93 25.94 35.32
C LYS A 114 2.04 24.41 35.50
N VAL A 115 2.81 23.76 34.64
CA VAL A 115 3.13 22.34 34.73
C VAL A 115 4.47 22.18 35.41
N GLU A 116 4.50 21.45 36.52
CA GLU A 116 5.75 21.04 37.15
C GLU A 116 6.46 20.04 36.25
N LEU A 117 7.66 20.41 35.78
CA LEU A 117 8.50 19.59 34.93
C LEU A 117 9.94 19.79 35.38
N HIS A 118 10.69 18.71 35.53
CA HIS A 118 12.10 18.75 35.87
C HIS A 118 12.96 18.56 34.62
N SER A 119 14.22 18.99 34.67
CA SER A 119 15.13 18.81 33.52
C SER A 119 15.28 17.34 33.11
N HIS A 120 15.33 16.43 34.09
CA HIS A 120 15.43 14.98 33.89
C HIS A 120 14.14 14.32 33.33
N SER A 121 13.02 15.05 33.31
CA SER A 121 11.77 14.59 32.71
C SER A 121 11.85 14.53 31.18
N ILE A 122 12.80 15.26 30.58
CA ILE A 122 13.02 15.31 29.14
C ILE A 122 14.19 14.39 28.80
N SER A 123 13.93 13.34 28.02
CA SER A 123 14.96 12.45 27.49
C SER A 123 15.73 13.14 26.36
N VAL A 124 15.01 13.67 25.37
CA VAL A 124 15.58 14.34 24.20
C VAL A 124 14.63 15.44 23.72
N CYS A 125 15.17 16.59 23.31
CA CYS A 125 14.42 17.59 22.57
C CYS A 125 15.27 18.26 21.49
N HIS A 126 14.70 18.50 20.32
CA HIS A 126 15.39 19.16 19.20
C HIS A 126 14.40 19.67 18.16
N ARG A 127 14.84 20.58 17.28
CA ARG A 127 14.08 20.99 16.09
C ARG A 127 14.03 19.84 15.09
N THR A 128 12.87 19.60 14.50
CA THR A 128 12.63 18.53 13.52
C THR A 128 11.97 19.06 12.24
N GLY A 129 12.24 18.39 11.13
CA GLY A 129 11.77 18.78 9.80
C GLY A 129 12.69 19.77 9.10
N GLN A 130 12.32 20.09 7.86
CA GLN A 130 13.05 21.05 7.04
C GLN A 130 12.54 22.47 7.31
N ALA A 131 13.45 23.45 7.29
CA ALA A 131 13.07 24.86 7.28
C ALA A 131 12.23 25.12 6.03
N LYS A 132 11.02 25.65 6.21
CA LYS A 132 10.13 26.04 5.11
C LYS A 132 10.01 27.55 5.13
N ASN A 133 10.01 28.18 3.95
CA ASN A 133 9.98 29.64 3.78
C ASN A 133 8.98 30.30 4.74
N GLY A 134 9.51 30.99 5.77
CA GLY A 134 8.75 31.76 6.74
C GLY A 134 8.04 30.97 7.86
N LYS A 135 8.21 29.65 7.98
CA LYS A 135 7.62 28.85 9.08
C LYS A 135 8.69 28.19 9.94
N PRO A 136 8.66 28.39 11.27
CA PRO A 136 9.61 27.71 12.14
C PRO A 136 9.38 26.19 12.13
N ARG A 137 10.47 25.44 12.15
CA ARG A 137 10.54 24.00 12.38
C ARG A 137 9.89 23.65 13.72
N GLN A 138 9.25 22.50 13.75
CA GLN A 138 8.64 21.98 14.98
C GLN A 138 9.73 21.58 15.96
N ILE A 139 9.45 21.65 17.25
CA ILE A 139 10.26 20.98 18.27
C ILE A 139 9.62 19.62 18.54
N ILE A 140 10.42 18.57 18.51
CA ILE A 140 10.02 17.26 19.06
C ILE A 140 10.62 17.13 20.45
N VAL A 141 9.81 16.69 21.41
CA VAL A 141 10.21 16.45 22.80
C VAL A 141 9.83 15.02 23.15
N LYS A 142 10.81 14.22 23.58
CA LYS A 142 10.62 12.90 24.16
C LYS A 142 10.75 13.00 25.67
N PHE A 143 9.72 12.55 26.38
CA PHE A 143 9.67 12.52 27.83
C PHE A 143 10.17 11.17 28.36
N CYS A 144 10.69 11.16 29.58
CA CYS A 144 11.10 9.94 30.27
C CYS A 144 9.90 9.15 30.81
N ALA A 145 8.87 9.85 31.28
CA ALA A 145 7.63 9.25 31.73
C ALA A 145 6.40 9.77 30.98
N ARG A 146 5.49 8.86 30.67
CA ARG A 146 4.25 9.18 29.97
C ARG A 146 3.29 10.05 30.78
N SER A 147 3.36 9.96 32.11
CA SER A 147 2.61 10.84 33.01
C SER A 147 3.02 12.30 32.83
N GLU A 148 4.32 12.59 32.81
CA GLU A 148 4.88 13.93 32.59
C GLU A 148 4.51 14.46 31.20
N ARG A 149 4.64 13.61 30.19
CA ARG A 149 4.18 13.88 28.82
C ARG A 149 2.71 14.31 28.80
N ASN A 150 1.85 13.55 29.49
CA ASN A 150 0.43 13.82 29.53
C ASN A 150 0.12 15.11 30.30
N SER A 151 0.77 15.35 31.45
CA SER A 151 0.63 16.61 32.21
C SER A 151 0.99 17.82 31.35
N PHE A 152 2.10 17.75 30.61
CA PHE A 152 2.51 18.80 29.66
C PHE A 152 1.48 18.99 28.54
N LEU A 153 0.99 17.89 27.95
CA LEU A 153 -0.02 17.93 26.89
C LEU A 153 -1.35 18.55 27.35
N TYR A 154 -1.78 18.23 28.58
CA TYR A 154 -3.01 18.78 29.15
C TYR A 154 -2.86 20.24 29.56
N GLY A 155 -1.67 20.63 30.06
CA GLY A 155 -1.33 22.01 30.40
C GLY A 155 -1.49 22.99 29.24
N ARG A 156 -1.43 22.52 27.98
CA ARG A 156 -1.63 23.38 26.79
C ARG A 156 -2.94 24.16 26.80
N SER A 157 -3.98 23.69 27.50
CA SER A 157 -5.26 24.41 27.59
C SER A 157 -5.14 25.75 28.33
N THR A 158 -4.09 25.93 29.12
CA THR A 158 -3.75 27.19 29.80
C THR A 158 -3.06 28.19 28.89
N LEU A 159 -2.51 27.74 27.75
CA LEU A 159 -2.04 28.63 26.70
C LEU A 159 -3.29 29.27 26.09
N GLY A 160 -3.48 30.56 26.37
CA GLY A 160 -4.63 31.32 25.87
C GLY A 160 -4.71 31.28 24.33
N SER A 161 -5.89 31.57 23.79
CA SER A 161 -6.15 31.54 22.34
C SER A 161 -5.30 32.50 21.51
N SER A 162 -4.70 33.51 22.15
CA SER A 162 -3.76 34.46 21.53
C SER A 162 -2.34 33.91 21.40
N ASN A 163 -1.99 32.82 22.09
CA ASN A 163 -0.67 32.23 21.99
C ASN A 163 -0.57 31.44 20.67
N PRO A 164 0.39 31.75 19.78
CA PRO A 164 0.54 31.06 18.51
C PRO A 164 1.06 29.62 18.67
N VAL A 165 1.65 29.28 19.84
CA VAL A 165 2.22 27.96 20.11
C VAL A 165 1.13 26.92 20.21
N PHE A 166 1.32 25.81 19.48
CA PHE A 166 0.41 24.68 19.47
C PHE A 166 1.16 23.41 19.87
N ILE A 167 0.54 22.55 20.69
CA ILE A 167 1.14 21.29 21.16
C ILE A 167 0.25 20.12 20.74
N SER A 168 0.84 19.14 20.06
CA SER A 168 0.15 17.92 19.60
C SER A 168 0.90 16.65 19.96
N GLU A 169 0.19 15.52 19.97
CA GLU A 169 0.84 14.21 19.97
C GLU A 169 1.71 14.03 18.71
N ASP A 170 2.77 13.24 18.82
CA ASP A 170 3.57 12.80 17.67
C ASP A 170 2.94 11.55 17.05
N LEU A 171 2.40 11.71 15.84
CA LEU A 171 1.74 10.64 15.11
C LEU A 171 2.61 10.17 13.96
N THR A 172 2.55 8.88 13.63
CA THR A 172 3.10 8.36 12.37
C THR A 172 2.42 9.05 11.19
N LYS A 173 3.06 9.02 10.02
CA LYS A 173 2.49 9.61 8.80
C LYS A 173 1.10 9.04 8.49
N LEU A 174 0.96 7.72 8.57
CA LEU A 174 -0.32 7.04 8.36
C LEU A 174 -1.40 7.54 9.33
N ASN A 175 -1.10 7.62 10.62
CA ASN A 175 -2.06 8.07 11.63
C ASN A 175 -2.39 9.56 11.49
N MET A 176 -1.41 10.40 11.14
CA MET A 176 -1.66 11.82 10.86
C MET A 176 -2.57 12.00 9.65
N ASP A 177 -2.36 11.23 8.57
CA ASP A 177 -3.20 11.27 7.38
C ASP A 177 -4.63 10.78 7.69
N MET A 178 -4.78 9.74 8.53
CA MET A 178 -6.09 9.33 9.04
C MET A 178 -6.77 10.42 9.87
N LEU A 179 -6.01 11.12 10.73
CA LEU A 179 -6.55 12.22 11.54
C LEU A 179 -7.05 13.36 10.66
N ILE A 180 -6.29 13.74 9.62
CA ILE A 180 -6.70 14.78 8.67
C ILE A 180 -7.98 14.36 7.94
N LYS A 181 -8.04 13.12 7.41
CA LYS A 181 -9.23 12.60 6.74
C LYS A 181 -10.45 12.60 7.66
N ALA A 182 -10.29 12.14 8.90
CA ALA A 182 -11.37 12.12 9.89
C ALA A 182 -11.84 13.53 10.23
N LYS A 183 -10.93 14.49 10.44
CA LYS A 183 -11.28 15.90 10.70
C LYS A 183 -12.01 16.55 9.53
N ASN A 184 -11.62 16.26 8.30
CA ASN A 184 -12.27 16.78 7.10
C ASN A 184 -13.69 16.22 6.94
N ARG A 185 -13.91 14.95 7.32
CA ARG A 185 -15.21 14.28 7.20
C ARG A 185 -16.18 14.62 8.34
N LEU A 186 -15.69 14.62 9.58
CA LEU A 186 -16.53 14.66 10.80
C LEU A 186 -16.47 16.02 11.51
N GLY A 187 -15.60 16.92 11.06
CA GLY A 187 -15.37 18.23 11.66
C GLY A 187 -14.24 18.22 12.68
N SER A 188 -13.36 19.23 12.62
CA SER A 188 -12.15 19.31 13.46
C SER A 188 -12.42 19.37 14.97
N LYS A 189 -13.61 19.83 15.38
CA LYS A 189 -14.01 19.90 16.79
C LYS A 189 -14.51 18.55 17.34
N ASN A 190 -14.85 17.62 16.46
CA ASN A 190 -15.39 16.31 16.83
C ASN A 190 -14.33 15.21 16.85
N VAL A 191 -13.17 15.43 16.23
CA VAL A 191 -12.11 14.43 16.15
C VAL A 191 -10.89 14.88 16.94
N PHE A 192 -10.42 14.01 17.84
CA PHE A 192 -9.26 14.26 18.68
C PHE A 192 -8.35 13.03 18.74
N THR A 193 -7.15 13.23 19.27
CA THR A 193 -6.21 12.15 19.54
C THR A 193 -6.00 11.97 21.03
N ARG A 194 -5.80 10.72 21.42
CA ARG A 194 -5.40 10.33 22.77
C ARG A 194 -4.52 9.10 22.67
N ASN A 195 -3.30 9.18 23.19
CA ASN A 195 -2.36 8.05 23.24
C ASN A 195 -2.08 7.46 21.85
N GLY A 196 -1.91 8.33 20.84
CA GLY A 196 -1.64 7.93 19.45
C GLY A 196 -2.83 7.30 18.72
N LYS A 197 -4.01 7.25 19.34
CA LYS A 197 -5.27 6.78 18.73
C LYS A 197 -6.18 7.96 18.41
N ILE A 198 -6.99 7.81 17.36
CA ILE A 198 -7.95 8.82 16.90
C ILE A 198 -9.33 8.45 17.45
N TYR A 199 -10.02 9.44 18.00
CA TYR A 199 -11.35 9.30 18.59
C TYR A 199 -12.29 10.35 18.01
N GLU A 200 -13.56 9.98 17.91
CA GLU A 200 -14.67 10.88 17.63
C GLU A 200 -15.46 11.16 18.91
N LYS A 201 -15.87 12.41 19.09
CA LYS A 201 -16.74 12.83 20.19
C LYS A 201 -18.13 12.28 19.96
N GLN A 202 -18.58 11.39 20.85
CA GLN A 202 -19.94 10.88 20.81
C GLN A 202 -20.93 12.03 21.09
N MET A 203 -21.85 12.29 20.17
CA MET A 203 -22.96 13.20 20.45
C MET A 203 -23.89 12.51 21.45
N LYS A 204 -24.18 13.19 22.56
CA LYS A 204 -25.30 12.78 23.41
C LYS A 204 -26.56 13.06 22.61
N ILE A 205 -27.30 12.00 22.28
CA ILE A 205 -28.68 12.07 21.78
C ILE A 205 -29.56 12.49 22.95
#